data_AF-A0A9Q5ZH64-F1
#
_entry.id   AF-A0A9Q5ZH64-F1
#
_cell.length_a   1.000
_cell.length_b   1.000
_cell.length_c   1.000
_cell.angle_alpha   90.00
_cell.angle_beta   90.00
_cell.angle_gamma   90.00
#
_symmetry.space_group_name_H-M   'P 1'
#
loop_
_entity.id
_entity.type
_entity.pdbx_description
1 polymer ?
#
loop_
_entity_poly.entity_id
_entity_poly.type
_entity_poly.pdbx_seq_one_letter_code
_entity_poly.pdbx_strand_id
1 'polypeptide(L)'
;MTKLVVLKFGKGSFEAGFPVTLQIGEENSRAETEVIGELPPDKELVLDFNNWQAIYRNLDFSARPKGLPKVQKVISSDVECLQAAEKLRHHLNQWLQSETFRNIREK
;
A
#
# COMPACT_ATOMS: atom_id res chain seq x y z
N MET A 1 12.08 -29.20 5.41
CA MET A 1 12.80 -28.07 4.79
C MET A 1 11.77 -26.99 4.54
N THR A 2 11.91 -25.83 5.20
CA THR A 2 10.98 -24.71 5.05
C THR A 2 11.62 -23.69 4.10
N LYS A 3 10.92 -23.37 3.01
CA LYS A 3 11.35 -22.32 2.09
C LYS A 3 11.06 -20.95 2.72
N LEU A 4 12.05 -20.06 2.69
CA LEU A 4 11.95 -18.68 3.11
C LEU A 4 11.97 -17.77 1.87
N VAL A 5 10.99 -16.89 1.78
CA VAL A 5 10.90 -15.85 0.75
C VAL A 5 10.94 -14.50 1.44
N VAL A 6 11.91 -13.66 1.08
CA VAL A 6 12.09 -12.32 1.65
C VAL A 6 12.00 -11.29 0.53
N LEU A 7 11.08 -10.33 0.67
CA LEU A 7 10.96 -9.18 -0.21
C LEU A 7 11.49 -7.94 0.51
N LYS A 8 12.64 -7.42 0.06
CA LYS A 8 13.30 -6.26 0.65
C LYS A 8 13.01 -5.01 -0.16
N PHE A 9 12.51 -3.98 0.50
CA PHE A 9 12.36 -2.65 -0.08
C PHE A 9 13.55 -1.79 0.37
N GLY A 10 14.34 -1.32 -0.58
CA GLY A 10 15.44 -0.41 -0.30
C GLY A 10 14.97 1.02 -0.06
N LYS A 11 15.93 1.93 0.17
CA LYS A 11 15.63 3.34 0.36
C LYS A 11 14.98 3.91 -0.89
N GLY A 12 13.79 4.48 -0.73
CA GLY A 12 12.96 4.97 -1.82
C GLY A 12 11.83 5.84 -1.30
N SER A 13 11.01 6.32 -2.22
CA SER A 13 9.83 7.13 -1.93
C SER A 13 8.84 7.02 -3.09
N PHE A 14 7.60 7.45 -2.90
CA PHE A 14 6.65 7.51 -4.00
C PHE A 14 7.03 8.58 -5.06
N GLU A 15 7.97 9.47 -4.74
CA GLU A 15 8.53 10.43 -5.68
C GLU A 15 9.71 9.88 -6.49
N ALA A 16 10.45 8.90 -5.95
CA ALA A 16 11.69 8.36 -6.53
C ALA A 16 11.61 6.87 -6.92
N GLY A 17 10.53 6.18 -6.55
CA GLY A 17 10.41 4.73 -6.65
C GLY A 17 11.09 4.01 -5.48
N PHE A 18 10.99 2.68 -5.48
CA PHE A 18 11.59 1.80 -4.49
C PHE A 18 12.39 0.69 -5.19
N PRO A 19 13.71 0.57 -4.95
CA PRO A 19 14.43 -0.62 -5.36
C PRO A 19 13.94 -1.81 -4.53
N VAL A 20 13.69 -2.95 -5.17
CA VAL A 20 13.18 -4.15 -4.52
C VAL A 20 14.09 -5.33 -4.80
N THR A 21 14.32 -6.16 -3.77
CA THR A 21 15.11 -7.40 -3.88
C THR A 21 14.30 -8.56 -3.34
N LEU A 22 14.04 -9.55 -4.19
CA LEU A 22 13.46 -10.83 -3.82
C LEU A 22 14.57 -11.83 -3.52
N GLN A 23 14.53 -12.45 -2.35
CA GLN A 23 15.42 -13.51 -1.92
C GLN A 23 14.61 -14.78 -1.66
N ILE A 24 15.02 -15.90 -2.24
CA ILE A 24 14.42 -17.22 -2.02
C ILE A 24 15.53 -18.17 -1.56
N GLY A 25 15.30 -18.88 -0.46
CA GLY A 25 16.23 -19.89 0.05
C GLY A 25 15.61 -20.74 1.16
N GLU A 26 16.43 -21.50 1.86
CA GLU A 26 15.97 -22.22 3.06
C GLU A 26 16.05 -21.33 4.29
N GLU A 27 15.16 -21.61 5.25
CA GLU A 27 15.20 -20.95 6.55
C GLU A 27 16.52 -21.22 7.27
N ASN A 28 17.17 -20.17 7.78
CA ASN A 28 18.51 -20.20 8.40
C ASN A 28 19.69 -20.49 7.46
N SER A 29 19.50 -20.44 6.14
CA SER A 29 20.58 -20.55 5.16
C SER A 29 20.73 -19.28 4.31
N ARG A 30 21.76 -19.25 3.45
CA ARG A 30 21.95 -18.16 2.48
C ARG A 30 20.89 -18.28 1.39
N ALA A 31 20.34 -17.15 0.94
CA ALA A 31 19.43 -17.13 -0.20
C ALA A 31 20.09 -17.76 -1.44
N GLU A 32 19.38 -18.69 -2.07
CA GLU A 32 19.81 -19.41 -3.26
C GLU A 32 19.55 -18.59 -4.52
N THR A 33 18.46 -17.82 -4.52
CA THR A 33 18.05 -16.98 -5.64
C THR A 33 17.86 -15.55 -5.17
N GLU A 34 18.44 -14.61 -5.90
CA GLU A 34 18.23 -13.17 -5.74
C GLU A 34 17.74 -12.57 -7.06
N VAL A 35 16.65 -11.80 -6.97
CA VAL A 35 16.11 -11.04 -8.11
C VAL A 35 15.96 -9.60 -7.70
N ILE A 36 16.51 -8.71 -8.53
CA ILE A 36 16.46 -7.28 -8.34
C ILE A 36 15.45 -6.70 -9.33
N GLY A 37 14.66 -5.77 -8.85
CA GLY A 37 13.71 -4.99 -9.63
C GLY A 37 13.42 -3.69 -8.91
N GLU A 38 12.41 -2.97 -9.36
CA GLU A 38 12.01 -1.73 -8.71
C GLU A 38 10.51 -1.48 -8.89
N LEU A 39 9.92 -0.84 -7.90
CA LEU A 39 8.61 -0.22 -8.04
C LEU A 39 8.82 1.23 -8.48
N PRO A 40 8.13 1.69 -9.53
CA PRO A 40 8.36 3.01 -10.08
C PRO A 40 7.85 4.12 -9.13
N PRO A 41 8.24 5.39 -9.33
CA PRO A 41 7.60 6.52 -8.67
C PRO A 41 6.09 6.57 -8.98
N ASP A 42 5.28 6.89 -7.98
CA ASP A 42 3.84 7.14 -8.14
C ASP A 42 3.30 8.07 -7.04
N LYS A 43 3.34 9.38 -7.31
CA LYS A 43 2.86 10.41 -6.38
C LYS A 43 1.34 10.43 -6.26
N GLU A 44 0.65 10.04 -7.32
CA GLU A 44 -0.82 10.03 -7.35
C GLU A 44 -1.39 8.96 -6.43
N LEU A 45 -0.69 7.83 -6.29
CA LEU A 45 -1.05 6.79 -5.33
C LEU A 45 -1.08 7.30 -3.87
N VAL A 46 -0.16 8.20 -3.51
CA VAL A 46 -0.15 8.85 -2.18
C VAL A 46 -1.35 9.78 -2.02
N LEU A 47 -1.74 10.49 -3.08
CA LEU A 47 -2.92 11.34 -3.06
C LEU A 47 -4.20 10.52 -2.87
N ASP A 48 -4.32 9.39 -3.58
CA ASP A 48 -5.44 8.47 -3.43
C ASP A 48 -5.51 7.89 -2.02
N PHE A 49 -4.36 7.52 -1.44
CA PHE A 49 -4.27 7.06 -0.06
C PHE A 49 -4.71 8.13 0.94
N ASN A 50 -4.20 9.36 0.80
CA ASN A 50 -4.54 10.46 1.68
C ASN A 50 -6.02 10.82 1.59
N ASN A 51 -6.60 10.81 0.38
CA ASN A 51 -8.01 11.06 0.15
C ASN A 51 -8.87 9.99 0.84
N TRP A 52 -8.61 8.71 0.58
CA TRP A 52 -9.31 7.62 1.25
C TRP A 52 -9.16 7.71 2.78
N GLN A 53 -7.96 7.96 3.29
CA GLN A 53 -7.71 8.07 4.73
C GLN A 53 -8.49 9.23 5.36
N ALA A 54 -8.58 10.38 4.68
CA ALA A 54 -9.34 11.52 5.15
C ALA A 54 -10.85 11.20 5.25
N ILE A 55 -11.40 10.57 4.21
CA ILE A 55 -12.80 10.11 4.15
C ILE A 55 -13.07 9.08 5.27
N TYR A 56 -12.22 8.06 5.37
CA TYR A 56 -12.34 7.00 6.38
C TYR A 56 -12.35 7.57 7.80
N ARG A 57 -11.43 8.50 8.11
CA ARG A 57 -11.37 9.15 9.44
C ARG A 57 -12.56 10.08 9.73
N ASN A 58 -13.32 10.48 8.71
CA ASN A 58 -14.51 11.31 8.83
C ASN A 58 -15.81 10.49 8.86
N LEU A 59 -15.74 9.16 8.77
CA LEU A 59 -16.88 8.28 9.00
C LEU A 59 -17.40 8.41 10.44
N ASP A 60 -18.69 8.16 10.63
CA ASP A 60 -19.30 8.17 11.96
C ASP A 60 -19.04 6.85 12.67
N PHE A 61 -17.88 6.74 13.31
CA PHE A 61 -17.64 5.66 14.26
C PHE A 61 -18.41 5.99 15.54
N SER A 62 -19.39 5.14 15.86
CA SER A 62 -20.30 5.26 17.01
C SER A 62 -19.62 5.30 18.39
N ALA A 63 -18.28 5.25 18.44
CA ALA A 63 -17.45 5.33 19.65
C ALA A 63 -17.11 6.78 20.09
N ARG A 64 -17.78 7.82 19.56
CA ARG A 64 -17.53 9.19 20.02
C ARG A 64 -17.91 9.38 21.50
N PRO A 65 -17.10 10.08 22.32
CA PRO A 65 -17.42 10.35 23.72
C PRO A 65 -18.77 11.06 23.85
N LYS A 66 -19.69 10.48 24.62
CA LYS A 66 -20.95 11.13 24.99
C LYS A 66 -20.65 12.35 25.87
N GLY A 67 -21.11 13.54 25.48
CA GLY A 67 -21.02 14.77 26.29
C GLY A 67 -20.20 15.91 25.69
N LEU A 68 -19.53 15.72 24.55
CA LEU A 68 -18.90 16.82 23.82
C LEU A 68 -19.93 17.58 22.96
N PRO A 69 -19.76 18.91 22.76
CA PRO A 69 -20.60 19.67 21.85
C PRO A 69 -20.65 18.99 20.49
N LYS A 70 -21.86 18.77 19.96
CA LYS A 70 -22.04 18.27 18.60
C LYS A 70 -21.56 19.33 17.63
N VAL A 71 -20.28 19.31 17.29
CA VAL A 71 -19.77 20.05 16.13
C VAL A 71 -20.48 19.46 14.91
N GLN A 72 -21.20 20.30 14.16
CA GLN A 72 -21.74 19.94 12.85
C GLN A 72 -20.57 19.70 11.90
N LYS A 73 -20.06 18.48 11.92
CA LYS A 73 -19.04 18.01 10.99
C LYS A 73 -19.78 17.34 9.84
N VAL A 74 -19.45 17.71 8.60
CA VAL A 74 -19.87 16.94 7.43
C VAL A 74 -19.27 15.54 7.59
N ILE A 75 -20.14 14.55 7.79
CA ILE A 75 -19.76 13.15 7.94
C ILE A 75 -19.71 12.56 6.53
N SER A 76 -18.58 11.93 6.20
CA SER A 76 -18.47 11.19 4.94
C SER A 76 -19.38 9.97 4.95
N SER A 77 -19.91 9.60 3.80
CA SER A 77 -20.75 8.42 3.68
C SER A 77 -19.91 7.14 3.53
N ASP A 78 -20.46 6.00 3.95
CA ASP A 78 -19.84 4.69 3.73
C ASP A 78 -19.61 4.42 2.23
N VAL A 79 -20.53 4.87 1.37
CA VAL A 79 -20.43 4.73 -0.09
C VAL A 79 -19.22 5.49 -0.64
N GLU A 80 -19.02 6.74 -0.21
CA GLU A 80 -17.86 7.55 -0.60
C GLU A 80 -16.54 6.92 -0.14
N CYS A 81 -16.51 6.38 1.08
CA CYS A 81 -15.34 5.67 1.60
C CYS A 81 -15.03 4.42 0.78
N LEU A 82 -16.04 3.63 0.43
CA LEU A 82 -15.86 2.43 -0.39
C LEU A 82 -15.37 2.77 -1.80
N GLN A 83 -15.88 3.83 -2.41
CA GLN A 83 -15.42 4.30 -3.72
C GLN A 83 -13.96 4.75 -3.68
N ALA A 84 -13.57 5.53 -2.67
CA ALA A 84 -12.18 5.96 -2.49
C ALA A 84 -11.25 4.76 -2.22
N ALA A 85 -11.71 3.77 -1.44
CA ALA A 85 -10.97 2.54 -1.18
C ALA A 85 -10.76 1.73 -2.47
N GLU A 86 -11.79 1.61 -3.30
CA GLU A 86 -11.73 0.86 -4.55
C GLU A 86 -10.81 1.55 -5.57
N LYS A 87 -10.84 2.88 -5.65
CA LYS A 87 -9.91 3.66 -6.46
C LYS A 87 -8.46 3.40 -6.03
N LEU A 88 -8.17 3.55 -4.73
CA LEU A 88 -6.84 3.30 -4.17
C LEU A 88 -6.40 1.84 -4.44
N ARG A 89 -7.29 0.87 -4.23
CA ARG A 89 -7.01 -0.54 -4.47
C ARG A 89 -6.67 -0.79 -5.93
N HIS A 90 -7.44 -0.25 -6.86
CA HIS A 90 -7.17 -0.39 -8.28
C HIS A 90 -5.81 0.20 -8.65
N HIS A 91 -5.56 1.43 -8.22
CA HIS A 91 -4.30 2.13 -8.49
C HIS A 91 -3.09 1.38 -7.93
N LEU A 92 -3.14 0.96 -6.66
CA LEU A 92 -2.09 0.18 -6.03
C LEU A 92 -1.79 -1.11 -6.80
N ASN A 93 -2.82 -1.82 -7.26
CA ASN A 93 -2.63 -3.05 -8.03
C ASN A 93 -2.01 -2.78 -9.40
N GLN A 94 -2.39 -1.69 -10.08
CA GLN A 94 -1.74 -1.30 -11.33
C GLN A 94 -0.26 -0.95 -11.10
N TRP A 95 0.05 -0.25 -10.01
CA TRP A 95 1.43 0.09 -9.66
C TRP A 95 2.29 -1.15 -9.36
N LEU A 96 1.75 -2.11 -8.61
CA LEU A 96 2.38 -3.42 -8.39
C LEU A 96 2.46 -4.27 -9.67
N GLN A 97 1.71 -3.91 -10.72
CA GLN A 97 1.77 -4.56 -12.02
C GLN A 97 2.79 -3.96 -12.99
N SER A 98 3.53 -2.92 -12.57
CA SER A 98 4.56 -2.25 -13.36
C SER A 98 5.60 -3.20 -13.94
N GLU A 99 6.08 -2.87 -15.15
CA GLU A 99 7.06 -3.69 -15.87
C GLU A 99 8.39 -3.81 -15.13
N THR A 100 8.80 -2.75 -14.43
CA THR A 100 10.04 -2.73 -13.63
C THR A 100 10.00 -3.68 -12.42
N PHE A 101 8.80 -4.04 -11.96
CA PHE A 101 8.58 -5.00 -10.87
C PHE A 101 8.27 -6.42 -11.39
N ARG A 102 8.06 -6.58 -12.69
CA ARG A 102 7.62 -7.83 -13.33
C ARG A 102 8.52 -9.02 -13.02
N ASN A 103 9.82 -8.83 -13.08
CA ASN A 103 10.81 -9.90 -12.84
C ASN A 103 10.72 -10.47 -11.42
N ILE A 104 10.28 -9.67 -10.45
CA ILE A 104 10.03 -10.11 -9.08
C ILE A 104 8.65 -10.78 -8.97
N ARG A 105 7.64 -10.22 -9.62
CA ARG A 105 6.26 -10.72 -9.59
C ARG A 105 6.10 -12.11 -10.21
N GLU A 106 6.85 -12.40 -11.28
CA GLU A 106 6.71 -13.64 -12.07
C GLU A 106 7.67 -14.77 -11.62
N LYS A 107 8.31 -14.61 -10.45
CA LYS A 107 9.16 -15.63 -9.83
C LYS A 107 8.40 -16.53 -8.86
#